data_AF-A0A3M1MZC3-F1
#
_entry.id   AF-A0A3M1MZC3-F1
#
_cell.length_a   1.000
_cell.length_b   1.000
_cell.length_c   1.000
_cell.angle_alpha   90.00
_cell.angle_beta   90.00
_cell.angle_gamma   90.00
#
_symmetry.space_group_name_H-M   'P 1'
#
loop_
_entity.id
_entity.type
_entity.pdbx_description
1 polymer ?
#
loop_
_entity_poly.entity_id
_entity_poly.type
_entity_poly.pdbx_seq_one_letter_code
_entity_poly.pdbx_strand_id
1 'polypeptide(L)'
;AILQGEWWRTLTALSLHSGGLHLGGNVVAGILIVGRLARELGSGSAWLLTLLAAAVGNGLNAWLQVPGHSAVGASTAVFAALGILAAFNLVRYRRVLWRRWALPLAGAAGLLAMIGASGERTDLGAHLFGLLAGLPVGGLAARLGHDFWRRPVVNRGLGLFALLLLPLAWGWALLFA
;
A
#
# COMPACT_ATOMS: atom_id res chain seq x y z
N ALA A 1 12.55 1.84 17.72
CA ALA A 1 12.48 0.62 16.90
C ALA A 1 12.83 0.86 15.43
N ILE A 2 11.91 1.28 14.54
CA ILE A 2 12.23 1.47 13.09
C ILE A 2 13.42 2.40 12.88
N LEU A 3 13.41 3.60 13.49
CA LEU A 3 14.51 4.57 13.40
C LEU A 3 15.80 4.13 14.12
N GLN A 4 15.75 3.05 14.90
CA GLN A 4 16.90 2.48 15.61
C GLN A 4 17.50 1.27 14.87
N GLY A 5 17.08 1.01 13.63
CA GLY A 5 17.64 -0.04 12.77
C GLY A 5 16.75 -1.28 12.61
N GLU A 6 15.61 -1.36 13.29
CA GLU A 6 14.67 -2.48 13.18
C GLU A 6 13.78 -2.36 11.93
N TRP A 7 14.41 -2.36 10.75
CA TRP A 7 13.77 -2.13 9.45
C TRP A 7 12.67 -3.14 9.15
N TRP A 8 12.78 -4.38 9.63
CA TRP A 8 11.77 -5.43 9.43
C TRP A 8 10.39 -5.02 9.96
N ARG A 9 10.35 -4.09 10.94
CA ARG A 9 9.09 -3.55 11.47
C ARG A 9 8.30 -2.74 10.47
N THR A 10 8.92 -2.20 9.41
CA THR A 10 8.15 -1.56 8.34
C THR A 10 7.29 -2.57 7.58
N LEU A 11 7.69 -3.83 7.56
CA LEU A 11 6.95 -4.94 6.94
C LEU A 11 6.03 -5.64 7.94
N THR A 12 6.52 -6.01 9.13
CA THR A 12 5.69 -6.75 10.09
C THR A 12 4.52 -5.91 10.60
N ALA A 13 4.65 -4.59 10.70
CA ALA A 13 3.55 -3.69 11.04
C ALA A 13 2.35 -3.78 10.06
N LEU A 14 2.58 -4.17 8.81
CA LEU A 14 1.50 -4.37 7.81
C LEU A 14 0.56 -5.52 8.18
N SER A 15 0.99 -6.42 9.05
CA SER A 15 0.19 -7.55 9.54
C SER A 15 -0.47 -7.30 10.91
N LEU A 16 -0.15 -6.18 11.57
CA LEU A 16 -0.69 -5.81 12.88
C LEU A 16 -1.93 -4.94 12.75
N HIS A 17 -2.88 -5.12 13.66
CA HIS A 17 -4.19 -4.46 13.66
C HIS A 17 -4.61 -4.09 15.09
N SER A 18 -5.24 -2.91 15.25
CA SER A 18 -5.70 -2.40 16.55
C SER A 18 -7.05 -3.00 17.00
N GLY A 19 -7.83 -3.59 16.07
CA GLY A 19 -9.10 -4.22 16.38
C GLY A 19 -9.78 -4.89 15.17
N GLY A 20 -10.82 -5.68 15.44
CA GLY A 20 -11.52 -6.48 14.42
C GLY A 20 -12.26 -5.65 13.37
N LEU A 21 -12.88 -4.53 13.75
CA LEU A 21 -13.59 -3.64 12.81
C LEU A 21 -12.62 -2.97 11.84
N HIS A 22 -11.48 -2.47 12.35
CA HIS A 22 -10.42 -1.88 11.53
C HIS A 22 -9.81 -2.91 10.57
N LEU A 23 -9.56 -4.14 11.05
CA LEU A 23 -9.13 -5.25 10.21
C LEU A 23 -10.15 -5.55 9.11
N GLY A 24 -11.44 -5.67 9.44
CA GLY A 24 -12.50 -5.92 8.47
C GLY A 24 -12.56 -4.85 7.37
N GLY A 25 -12.49 -3.58 7.76
CA GLY A 25 -12.43 -2.46 6.82
C GLY A 25 -11.22 -2.53 5.87
N ASN A 26 -10.03 -2.78 6.42
CA ASN A 26 -8.80 -2.91 5.63
C ASN A 26 -8.83 -4.13 4.69
N VAL A 27 -9.40 -5.26 5.12
CA VAL A 27 -9.55 -6.45 4.28
C VAL A 27 -10.49 -6.17 3.11
N VAL A 28 -11.66 -5.57 3.37
CA VAL A 28 -12.62 -5.23 2.31
C VAL A 28 -12.01 -4.22 1.33
N ALA A 29 -11.42 -3.13 1.84
CA ALA A 29 -10.78 -2.12 1.00
C ALA A 29 -9.58 -2.70 0.23
N GLY A 30 -8.77 -3.54 0.88
CA GLY A 30 -7.64 -4.25 0.27
C GLY A 30 -8.07 -5.17 -0.87
N ILE A 31 -9.11 -5.99 -0.68
CA ILE A 31 -9.67 -6.85 -1.74
C ILE A 31 -10.10 -6.01 -2.94
N LEU A 32 -10.81 -4.89 -2.71
CA LEU A 32 -11.29 -4.04 -3.80
C LEU A 32 -10.14 -3.34 -4.53
N ILE A 33 -9.21 -2.72 -3.80
CA ILE A 33 -8.15 -1.87 -4.37
C ILE A 33 -7.01 -2.72 -4.93
N VAL A 34 -6.46 -3.67 -4.16
CA VAL A 34 -5.40 -4.57 -4.63
C VAL A 34 -5.94 -5.50 -5.71
N GLY A 35 -7.18 -5.98 -5.59
CA GLY A 35 -7.83 -6.75 -6.65
C GLY A 35 -7.96 -5.95 -7.95
N ARG A 36 -8.35 -4.68 -7.86
CA ARG A 36 -8.39 -3.78 -9.02
C ARG A 36 -7.00 -3.53 -9.61
N LEU A 37 -5.98 -3.36 -8.77
CA LEU A 37 -4.59 -3.20 -9.20
C LEU A 37 -4.04 -4.46 -9.86
N ALA A 38 -4.38 -5.65 -9.34
CA ALA A 38 -4.02 -6.94 -9.92
C ALA A 38 -4.63 -7.16 -11.30
N ARG A 39 -5.77 -6.52 -11.63
CA ARG A 39 -6.29 -6.52 -13.00
C ARG A 39 -5.42 -5.72 -13.97
N GLU A 40 -4.72 -4.69 -13.50
CA GLU A 40 -3.78 -3.91 -14.32
C GLU A 40 -2.39 -4.58 -14.41
N LEU A 41 -1.86 -5.08 -13.29
CA LEU A 41 -0.46 -5.52 -13.18
C LEU A 41 -0.27 -7.05 -13.07
N GLY A 42 -1.35 -7.81 -12.87
CA GLY A 42 -1.31 -9.20 -12.42
C GLY A 42 -1.06 -9.31 -10.91
N SER A 43 -1.48 -10.42 -10.30
CA SER A 43 -1.53 -10.60 -8.84
C SER A 43 -0.17 -10.41 -8.15
N GLY A 44 0.88 -11.09 -8.62
CA GLY A 44 2.19 -11.05 -7.96
C GLY A 44 2.84 -9.67 -7.98
N SER A 45 2.83 -9.00 -9.13
CA SER A 45 3.31 -7.63 -9.27
C SER A 45 2.52 -6.65 -8.38
N ALA A 46 1.18 -6.78 -8.34
CA ALA A 46 0.33 -5.91 -7.53
C ALA A 46 0.64 -6.06 -6.03
N TRP A 47 0.74 -7.31 -5.53
CA TRP A 47 1.08 -7.57 -4.14
C TRP A 47 2.46 -7.07 -3.78
N LEU A 48 3.49 -7.38 -4.57
CA LEU A 48 4.84 -6.96 -4.26
C LEU A 48 4.98 -5.44 -4.22
N LEU A 49 4.50 -4.75 -5.26
CA LEU A 49 4.60 -3.30 -5.32
C LEU A 49 3.84 -2.63 -4.18
N THR A 50 2.69 -3.20 -3.79
CA THR A 50 1.93 -2.74 -2.61
C THR A 50 2.74 -2.91 -1.34
N LEU A 51 3.31 -4.09 -1.07
CA LEU A 51 4.09 -4.35 0.13
C LEU A 51 5.32 -3.45 0.24
N LEU A 52 6.05 -3.25 -0.86
CA LEU A 52 7.24 -2.40 -0.88
C LEU A 52 6.88 -0.92 -0.69
N ALA A 53 5.85 -0.43 -1.40
CA ALA A 53 5.38 0.95 -1.22
C ALA A 53 4.86 1.18 0.21
N ALA A 54 4.15 0.21 0.78
CA ALA A 54 3.64 0.29 2.14
C ALA A 54 4.75 0.27 3.19
N ALA A 55 5.81 -0.54 2.99
CA ALA A 55 6.99 -0.54 3.84
C ALA A 55 7.70 0.83 3.82
N VAL A 56 7.84 1.43 2.64
CA VAL A 56 8.36 2.81 2.52
C VAL A 56 7.45 3.80 3.24
N GLY A 57 6.12 3.69 3.06
CA GLY A 57 5.14 4.50 3.76
C GLY A 57 5.25 4.39 5.28
N ASN A 58 5.43 3.19 5.82
CA ASN A 58 5.66 2.97 7.25
C ASN A 58 6.98 3.59 7.73
N GLY A 59 8.05 3.51 6.94
CA GLY A 59 9.32 4.17 7.23
C GLY A 59 9.20 5.70 7.26
N LEU A 60 8.53 6.29 6.27
CA LEU A 60 8.26 7.74 6.23
C LEU A 60 7.38 8.18 7.41
N ASN A 61 6.34 7.41 7.71
CA ASN A 61 5.48 7.68 8.85
C ASN A 61 6.24 7.64 10.18
N ALA A 62 7.12 6.64 10.36
CA ALA A 62 7.96 6.54 11.55
C ALA A 62 8.95 7.70 11.68
N TRP A 63 9.45 8.25 10.56
CA TRP A 63 10.37 9.38 10.57
C TRP A 63 9.71 10.72 10.91
N LEU A 64 8.44 10.90 10.52
CA LEU A 64 7.72 12.18 10.65
C LEU A 64 6.77 12.24 11.86
N GLN A 65 6.48 11.10 12.51
CA GLN A 65 5.63 11.10 13.71
C GLN A 65 6.41 11.42 15.00
N VAL A 66 5.70 12.05 15.95
CA VAL A 66 6.21 12.39 17.30
C VAL A 66 6.51 11.10 18.09
N PRO A 67 7.56 11.05 18.93
CA PRO A 67 7.92 9.85 19.70
C PRO A 67 6.78 9.32 20.58
N GLY A 68 6.56 7.99 20.59
CA GLY A 68 5.58 7.30 21.45
C GLY A 68 4.46 6.55 20.72
N HIS A 69 4.49 6.49 19.38
CA HIS A 69 3.39 5.97 18.58
C HIS A 69 3.56 4.50 18.17
N SER A 70 2.50 3.69 18.29
CA SER A 70 2.46 2.30 17.84
C SER A 70 2.11 2.23 16.36
N ALA A 71 3.04 1.75 15.52
CA ALA A 71 2.79 1.58 14.09
C ALA A 71 1.91 0.35 13.83
N VAL A 72 0.60 0.56 13.71
CA VAL A 72 -0.37 -0.41 13.19
C VAL A 72 -0.57 -0.08 11.71
N GLY A 73 -0.10 -0.95 10.81
CA GLY A 73 0.27 -0.56 9.44
C GLY A 73 -0.53 -1.20 8.30
N ALA A 74 -1.57 -1.97 8.59
CA ALA A 74 -2.32 -2.64 7.53
C ALA A 74 -3.03 -1.67 6.57
N SER A 75 -3.53 -0.55 7.08
CA SER A 75 -4.13 0.51 6.25
C SER A 75 -3.10 1.17 5.34
N THR A 76 -1.82 1.24 5.74
CA THR A 76 -0.73 1.73 4.87
C THR A 76 -0.68 0.93 3.56
N ALA A 77 -0.92 -0.38 3.59
CA ALA A 77 -0.95 -1.20 2.37
C ALA A 77 -2.12 -0.85 1.45
N VAL A 78 -3.31 -0.65 2.02
CA VAL A 78 -4.50 -0.23 1.26
C VAL A 78 -4.25 1.11 0.55
N PHE A 79 -3.71 2.09 1.29
CA PHE A 79 -3.44 3.42 0.75
C PHE A 79 -2.25 3.43 -0.22
N ALA A 80 -1.23 2.60 -0.01
CA ALA A 80 -0.16 2.39 -0.97
C ALA A 80 -0.68 1.82 -2.29
N ALA A 81 -1.49 0.76 -2.24
CA ALA A 81 -2.14 0.20 -3.43
C ALA A 81 -3.01 1.24 -4.14
N LEU A 82 -3.72 2.08 -3.38
CA LEU A 82 -4.55 3.15 -3.92
C LEU A 82 -3.71 4.24 -4.61
N GLY A 83 -2.58 4.64 -4.02
CA GLY A 83 -1.63 5.58 -4.63
C GLY A 83 -1.04 5.03 -5.92
N ILE A 84 -0.65 3.76 -5.92
CA ILE A 84 -0.16 3.05 -7.12
C ILE A 84 -1.24 3.08 -8.19
N LEU A 85 -2.47 2.67 -7.85
CA LEU A 85 -3.58 2.59 -8.79
C LEU A 85 -3.97 3.98 -9.34
N ALA A 86 -3.98 5.01 -8.49
CA ALA A 86 -4.30 6.38 -8.89
C ALA A 86 -3.26 6.92 -9.87
N ALA A 87 -1.97 6.84 -9.55
CA ALA A 87 -0.90 7.29 -10.43
C ALA A 87 -0.84 6.46 -11.72
N PHE A 88 -1.03 5.15 -11.63
CA PHE A 88 -1.06 4.27 -12.79
C PHE A 88 -2.17 4.68 -13.78
N ASN A 89 -3.39 4.84 -13.26
CA ASN A 89 -4.53 5.25 -14.09
C ASN A 89 -4.39 6.66 -14.64
N LEU A 90 -3.83 7.59 -13.85
CA LEU A 90 -3.58 8.96 -14.29
C LEU A 90 -2.60 8.97 -15.47
N VAL A 91 -1.52 8.18 -15.43
CA VAL A 91 -0.54 8.13 -16.52
C VAL A 91 -1.13 7.42 -17.75
N ARG A 92 -1.82 6.29 -17.57
CA ARG A 92 -2.26 5.43 -18.70
C ARG A 92 -3.60 5.83 -19.31
N TYR A 93 -4.53 6.34 -18.52
CA TYR A 93 -5.91 6.60 -18.90
C TYR A 93 -6.34 8.06 -18.72
N ARG A 94 -5.38 9.01 -18.71
CA ARG A 94 -5.62 10.46 -18.50
C ARG A 94 -6.81 11.03 -19.28
N ARG A 95 -6.93 10.67 -20.57
CA ARG A 95 -7.99 11.20 -21.45
C ARG A 95 -9.38 10.74 -21.02
N VAL A 96 -9.50 9.50 -20.54
CA VAL A 96 -10.77 8.92 -20.07
C VAL A 96 -11.15 9.52 -18.72
N LEU A 97 -10.19 9.64 -17.80
CA LEU A 97 -10.42 10.26 -16.49
C LEU A 97 -10.83 11.73 -16.61
N TRP A 98 -10.18 12.49 -17.49
CA TRP A 98 -10.56 13.88 -17.76
C TRP A 98 -12.00 14.01 -18.26
N ARG A 99 -12.43 13.08 -19.13
CA ARG A 99 -13.82 13.02 -19.62
C ARG A 99 -14.82 12.57 -18.56
N ARG A 100 -14.38 11.90 -17.49
CA ARG A 100 -15.22 11.36 -16.40
C ARG A 100 -14.80 11.92 -15.05
N TRP A 101 -14.54 13.22 -14.97
CA TRP A 101 -13.96 13.89 -13.80
C TRP A 101 -14.73 13.64 -12.48
N ALA A 102 -16.02 13.31 -12.53
CA ALA A 102 -16.82 12.96 -11.35
C ALA A 102 -16.32 11.67 -10.65
N LEU A 103 -15.76 10.70 -11.38
CA LEU A 103 -15.21 9.46 -10.81
C LEU A 103 -13.99 9.70 -9.91
N PRO A 104 -12.92 10.39 -10.36
CA PRO A 104 -11.80 10.72 -9.48
C PRO A 104 -12.22 11.64 -8.33
N LEU A 105 -13.22 12.51 -8.52
CA LEU A 105 -13.75 13.36 -7.44
C LEU A 105 -14.47 12.53 -6.37
N ALA A 106 -15.33 11.59 -6.77
CA ALA A 106 -16.00 10.66 -5.87
C ALA A 106 -14.99 9.73 -5.17
N GLY A 107 -13.96 9.29 -5.88
CA GLY A 107 -12.85 8.53 -5.29
C GLY A 107 -12.08 9.34 -4.25
N ALA A 108 -11.79 10.61 -4.52
CA ALA A 108 -11.16 11.53 -3.58
C ALA A 108 -12.04 11.81 -2.36
N ALA A 109 -13.36 11.96 -2.55
CA ALA A 109 -14.32 12.13 -1.47
C ALA A 109 -14.44 10.87 -0.60
N GLY A 110 -14.47 9.68 -1.20
CA GLY A 110 -14.43 8.41 -0.47
C GLY A 110 -13.14 8.24 0.33
N LEU A 111 -12.01 8.65 -0.24
CA LEU A 111 -10.71 8.75 0.43
C LEU A 111 -10.75 9.67 1.65
N LEU A 112 -11.28 10.88 1.48
CA LEU A 112 -11.47 11.85 2.56
C LEU A 112 -12.40 11.30 3.66
N ALA A 113 -13.47 10.59 3.28
CA ALA A 113 -14.37 9.95 4.23
C ALA A 113 -13.67 8.82 5.01
N MET A 114 -12.86 8.00 4.34
CA MET A 114 -12.07 6.94 5.00
C MET A 114 -11.02 7.52 5.95
N ILE A 115 -10.40 8.64 5.59
CA ILE A 115 -9.44 9.36 6.44
C ILE A 115 -10.15 10.05 7.62
N GLY A 116 -11.33 10.63 7.40
CA GLY A 116 -12.10 11.34 8.44
C GLY A 116 -12.84 10.44 9.43
N ALA A 117 -13.10 9.19 9.05
CA ALA A 117 -13.76 8.19 9.90
C ALA A 117 -12.80 7.49 10.88
N SER A 118 -11.48 7.60 10.70
CA SER A 118 -10.50 7.00 11.61
C SER A 118 -10.23 7.94 12.79
N GLY A 119 -10.78 7.62 13.97
CA GLY A 119 -10.66 8.41 15.20
C GLY A 119 -9.27 8.44 15.86
N GLU A 120 -8.24 7.87 15.22
CA GLU A 120 -6.88 7.82 15.76
C GLU A 120 -5.87 8.55 14.87
N ARG A 121 -4.98 9.30 15.53
CA ARG A 121 -3.88 10.07 14.90
C ARG A 121 -2.90 9.16 14.13
N THR A 122 -2.83 7.88 14.51
CA THR A 122 -2.03 6.81 13.89
C THR A 122 -2.41 6.56 12.43
N ASP A 123 -3.71 6.44 12.20
CA ASP A 123 -4.28 5.99 10.94
C ASP A 123 -4.12 7.06 9.87
N LEU A 124 -4.22 8.34 10.25
CA LEU A 124 -4.02 9.47 9.33
C LEU A 124 -2.62 9.49 8.70
N GLY A 125 -1.58 9.27 9.52
CA GLY A 125 -0.20 9.22 9.03
C GLY A 125 0.03 8.02 8.12
N ALA A 126 -0.43 6.84 8.53
CA ALA A 126 -0.38 5.62 7.72
C ALA A 126 -1.07 5.79 6.35
N HIS A 127 -2.25 6.41 6.33
CA HIS A 127 -3.00 6.70 5.11
C HIS A 127 -2.24 7.64 4.18
N LEU A 128 -1.77 8.77 4.72
CA LEU A 128 -1.06 9.80 3.94
C LEU A 128 0.24 9.25 3.36
N PHE A 129 1.11 8.65 4.19
CA PHE A 129 2.41 8.19 3.74
C PHE A 129 2.33 6.91 2.90
N GLY A 130 1.34 6.05 3.14
CA GLY A 130 1.02 4.95 2.23
C GLY A 130 0.67 5.48 0.84
N LEU A 131 -0.27 6.43 0.76
CA LEU A 131 -0.68 7.05 -0.50
C LEU A 131 0.50 7.70 -1.23
N LEU A 132 1.26 8.55 -0.52
CA LEU A 132 2.42 9.26 -1.08
C LEU A 132 3.51 8.32 -1.56
N ALA A 133 3.81 7.23 -0.84
CA ALA A 133 4.77 6.22 -1.25
C ALA A 133 4.29 5.42 -2.48
N GLY A 134 2.98 5.22 -2.63
CA GLY A 134 2.39 4.53 -3.76
C GLY A 134 2.42 5.31 -5.08
N LEU A 135 2.28 6.64 -5.04
CA LEU A 135 2.26 7.50 -6.24
C LEU A 135 3.48 7.31 -7.18
N PRO A 136 4.74 7.43 -6.72
CA PRO A 136 5.91 7.26 -7.59
C PRO A 136 6.00 5.84 -8.15
N VAL A 137 5.63 4.83 -7.35
CA VAL A 137 5.62 3.42 -7.75
C VAL A 137 4.60 3.19 -8.87
N GLY A 138 3.39 3.73 -8.75
CA GLY A 138 2.36 3.67 -9.79
C GLY A 138 2.75 4.39 -11.08
N GLY A 139 3.36 5.57 -10.96
CA GLY A 139 3.87 6.33 -12.10
C GLY A 139 4.96 5.56 -12.87
N LEU A 140 5.89 4.93 -12.15
CA LEU A 140 6.92 4.08 -12.76
C LEU A 140 6.32 2.80 -13.37
N ALA A 141 5.42 2.13 -12.65
CA ALA A 141 4.74 0.93 -13.14
C ALA A 141 3.98 1.19 -14.44
N ALA A 142 3.34 2.37 -14.58
CA ALA A 142 2.66 2.76 -15.80
C ALA A 142 3.57 2.95 -17.01
N ARG A 143 4.83 3.37 -16.80
CA ARG A 143 5.82 3.50 -17.88
C ARG A 143 6.26 2.14 -18.43
N LEU A 144 6.34 1.12 -17.57
CA LEU A 144 6.67 -0.25 -17.97
C LEU A 144 5.50 -0.98 -18.65
N GLY A 145 4.26 -0.57 -18.35
CA GLY A 145 3.05 -1.03 -19.04
C GLY A 145 2.60 -2.44 -18.68
N HIS A 146 1.40 -2.82 -19.16
CA HIS A 146 0.75 -4.10 -18.82
C HIS A 146 1.56 -5.31 -19.24
N ASP A 147 2.15 -5.27 -20.43
CA ASP A 147 2.82 -6.42 -21.04
C ASP A 147 4.05 -6.83 -20.25
N PHE A 148 4.73 -5.89 -19.58
CA PHE A 148 5.84 -6.22 -18.69
C PHE A 148 5.35 -6.91 -17.41
N TRP A 149 4.43 -6.26 -16.69
CA TRP A 149 4.00 -6.72 -15.36
C TRP A 149 3.20 -8.02 -15.37
N ARG A 150 2.47 -8.28 -16.47
CA ARG A 150 1.63 -9.47 -16.63
C ARG A 150 2.35 -10.65 -17.26
N ARG A 151 3.63 -10.53 -17.64
CA ARG A 151 4.44 -11.68 -18.08
C ARG A 151 4.38 -12.79 -17.02
N PRO A 152 4.00 -14.04 -17.37
CA PRO A 152 3.81 -15.09 -16.37
C PRO A 152 5.02 -15.33 -15.47
N VAL A 153 6.23 -15.31 -16.04
CA VAL A 153 7.48 -15.48 -15.28
C VAL A 153 7.71 -14.34 -14.29
N VAL A 154 7.50 -13.09 -14.72
CA VAL A 154 7.63 -11.90 -13.87
C VAL A 154 6.59 -11.98 -12.75
N ASN A 155 5.32 -12.19 -13.10
CA ASN A 155 4.25 -12.17 -12.11
C ASN A 155 4.38 -13.28 -11.08
N ARG A 156 4.74 -14.50 -11.49
CA ARG A 156 4.98 -15.62 -10.55
C ARG A 156 6.20 -15.36 -9.67
N GLY A 157 7.31 -14.91 -10.25
CA GLY A 157 8.52 -14.60 -9.49
C GLY A 157 8.29 -13.53 -8.44
N LEU A 158 7.67 -12.42 -8.83
CA LEU A 158 7.32 -11.34 -7.90
C LEU A 158 6.28 -11.78 -6.86
N GLY A 159 5.34 -12.63 -7.24
CA GLY A 159 4.34 -13.20 -6.32
C GLY A 159 4.96 -14.11 -5.27
N LEU A 160 5.86 -15.01 -5.66
CA LEU A 160 6.61 -15.85 -4.72
C LEU A 160 7.44 -14.99 -3.77
N PHE A 161 8.12 -13.97 -4.29
CA PHE A 161 8.88 -13.05 -3.45
C PHE A 161 7.99 -12.29 -2.46
N ALA A 162 6.84 -11.78 -2.91
CA ALA A 162 5.86 -11.12 -2.03
C ALA A 162 5.34 -12.04 -0.92
N LEU A 163 5.05 -13.31 -1.25
CA LEU A 163 4.60 -14.31 -0.29
C LEU A 163 5.64 -14.61 0.79
N LEU A 164 6.93 -14.63 0.42
CA LEU A 164 8.03 -14.90 1.36
C LEU A 164 8.42 -13.68 2.19
N LEU A 165 8.14 -12.46 1.72
CA LEU A 165 8.62 -11.23 2.34
C LEU A 165 8.14 -11.06 3.79
N LEU A 166 6.85 -11.29 4.05
CA LEU A 166 6.26 -11.18 5.39
C LEU A 166 6.76 -12.28 6.35
N PRO A 167 6.73 -13.58 5.99
CA PRO A 167 7.32 -14.63 6.80
C PRO A 167 8.80 -14.40 7.13
N LEU A 168 9.61 -13.95 6.15
CA LEU A 168 11.03 -13.67 6.38
C LEU A 168 11.23 -12.48 7.32
N ALA A 169 10.44 -11.41 7.17
CA ALA A 169 10.47 -10.26 8.09
C ALA A 169 10.08 -10.65 9.52
N TRP A 170 9.08 -11.52 9.68
CA TRP A 170 8.70 -12.05 11.00
C TRP A 170 9.75 -13.00 11.57
N GLY A 171 10.34 -13.88 10.76
CA GLY A 171 11.44 -14.74 11.19
C GLY A 171 12.63 -13.93 11.69
N TRP A 172 12.98 -12.86 10.99
CA TRP A 172 14.00 -11.92 11.43
C TRP A 172 13.61 -11.21 12.73
N ALA A 173 12.36 -10.74 12.83
CA ALA A 173 11.86 -10.10 14.04
C ALA A 173 11.93 -11.03 15.26
N LEU A 174 11.62 -12.31 15.11
CA LEU A 174 11.66 -13.28 16.22
C LEU A 174 13.08 -13.68 16.64
N LEU A 175 14.06 -13.55 15.74
CA LEU A 175 15.46 -13.89 16.02
C LEU A 175 16.25 -12.74 16.62
N PHE A 176 15.86 -11.49 16.34
CA PHE A 176 16.66 -10.30 16.61
C PHE A 176 15.94 -9.17 17.36
N ALA A 177 14.67 -9.36 17.77
CA ALA A 177 13.94 -8.43 18.65
C ALA A 177 13.87 -8.99 20.08
#